data_AF-A0A962PU33-F1
#
_entry.id   AF-A0A962PU33-F1
#
_cell.length_a   1.000
_cell.length_b   1.000
_cell.length_c   1.000
_cell.angle_alpha   90.00
_cell.angle_beta   90.00
_cell.angle_gamma   90.00
#
_symmetry.space_group_name_H-M   'P 1'
#
loop_
_entity.id
_entity.type
_entity.pdbx_description
1 polymer ?
#
loop_
_entity_poly.entity_id
_entity_poly.type
_entity_poly.pdbx_seq_one_letter_code
_entity_poly.pdbx_strand_id
1 'polypeptide(L)'
;MLNKRIRVENTGLYDLGPDALDDDLKQAVLRCIESQMLAASEQIHAFVADPTALEKVSESALAATLEQKRNVHGIASDRSISNVISFGAAHIEGAVIDDGVKKERLEVDRRMGLKLENLFDTARPLSVTSSGHFWYPKGSYMSWHTNSKVPGWRIYINYAEEEGRSFFRYQDPHSGNICTLNDKHWNVRVFRIMADQPFWHCVYSDTNRFSLGYMIKPDTPHRSMLTRIRKKLKL
;
A
#
# COMPACT_ATOMS: atom_id res chain seq x y z
N MET A 1 -12.54 15.18 13.26
CA MET A 1 -13.54 14.99 12.19
C MET A 1 -12.96 15.48 10.87
N LEU A 2 -12.81 14.60 9.88
CA LEU A 2 -12.27 14.96 8.57
C LEU A 2 -13.41 15.58 7.71
N ASN A 3 -13.67 16.88 7.86
CA ASN A 3 -14.80 17.57 7.20
C ASN A 3 -14.62 17.81 5.68
N LYS A 4 -13.64 17.17 5.03
CA LYS A 4 -13.45 17.23 3.59
C LYS A 4 -13.39 15.82 3.02
N ARG A 5 -14.43 15.42 2.29
CA ARG A 5 -14.42 14.20 1.49
C ARG A 5 -13.43 14.36 0.34
N ILE A 6 -12.72 13.27 0.02
CA ILE A 6 -11.82 13.22 -1.13
C ILE A 6 -12.69 13.13 -2.38
N ARG A 7 -12.55 14.10 -3.27
CA ARG A 7 -13.21 14.07 -4.58
C ARG A 7 -12.42 13.21 -5.55
N VAL A 8 -13.11 12.37 -6.32
CA VAL A 8 -12.48 11.35 -7.18
C VAL A 8 -11.65 11.98 -8.31
N GLU A 9 -12.01 13.19 -8.75
CA GLU A 9 -11.31 13.96 -9.76
C GLU A 9 -9.97 14.55 -9.29
N ASN A 10 -9.76 14.68 -7.98
CA ASN A 10 -8.52 15.23 -7.45
C ASN A 10 -7.31 14.33 -7.79
N THR A 11 -6.13 14.94 -7.75
CA THR A 11 -4.83 14.29 -7.91
C THR A 11 -3.93 14.62 -6.73
N GLY A 12 -2.85 13.86 -6.55
CA GLY A 12 -1.88 14.05 -5.48
C GLY A 12 -2.06 13.09 -4.30
N LEU A 13 -1.38 13.41 -3.20
CA LEU A 13 -1.35 12.65 -1.96
C LEU A 13 -2.02 13.42 -0.83
N TYR A 14 -2.83 12.72 -0.05
CA TYR A 14 -3.45 13.18 1.19
C TYR A 14 -2.85 12.39 2.35
N ASP A 15 -2.14 13.05 3.25
CA ASP A 15 -1.77 12.48 4.54
C ASP A 15 -2.87 12.84 5.55
N LEU A 16 -3.72 11.87 5.87
CA LEU A 16 -4.90 12.08 6.73
C LEU A 16 -4.55 12.01 8.23
N GLY A 17 -3.32 11.62 8.56
CA GLY A 17 -2.86 11.49 9.94
C GLY A 17 -3.57 10.38 10.75
N PRO A 18 -3.30 10.31 12.06
CA PRO A 18 -3.77 9.24 12.94
C PRO A 18 -5.27 9.29 13.24
N ASP A 19 -5.88 10.48 13.17
CA ASP A 19 -7.31 10.69 13.46
C ASP A 19 -8.22 10.17 12.34
N ALA A 20 -7.62 9.75 11.22
CA ALA A 20 -8.31 9.07 10.14
C ALA A 20 -8.62 7.60 10.48
N LEU A 21 -8.28 7.10 11.66
CA LEU A 21 -8.66 5.78 12.17
C LEU A 21 -9.38 5.95 13.51
N ASP A 22 -10.57 5.35 13.62
CA ASP A 22 -11.21 5.19 14.92
C ASP A 22 -10.51 4.10 15.74
N ASP A 23 -10.75 4.10 17.05
CA ASP A 23 -10.07 3.17 17.97
C ASP A 23 -10.43 1.72 17.66
N ASP A 24 -11.66 1.48 17.23
CA ASP A 24 -12.16 0.18 16.80
C ASP A 24 -11.35 -0.42 15.64
N LEU A 25 -11.05 0.40 14.62
CA LEU A 25 -10.21 0.00 13.50
C LEU A 25 -8.74 -0.14 13.92
N LYS A 26 -8.21 0.75 14.77
CA LYS A 26 -6.85 0.63 15.31
C LYS A 26 -6.66 -0.68 16.05
N GLN A 27 -7.60 -1.07 16.91
CA GLN A 27 -7.56 -2.33 17.65
C GLN A 27 -7.61 -3.54 16.72
N ALA A 28 -8.42 -3.51 15.66
CA ALA A 28 -8.41 -4.58 14.67
C ALA A 28 -7.07 -4.68 13.93
N VAL A 29 -6.45 -3.55 13.59
CA VAL A 29 -5.12 -3.54 12.98
C VAL A 29 -4.06 -4.09 13.94
N LEU A 30 -4.09 -3.72 15.23
CA LEU A 30 -3.14 -4.23 16.22
C LEU A 30 -3.24 -5.76 16.41
N ARG A 31 -4.45 -6.34 16.46
CA ARG A 31 -4.61 -7.80 16.48
C ARG A 31 -4.07 -8.47 15.21
N CYS A 32 -4.28 -7.84 14.05
CA CYS A 32 -3.70 -8.31 12.81
C CYS A 32 -2.17 -8.29 12.88
N ILE A 33 -1.57 -7.24 13.43
CA ILE A 33 -0.12 -7.11 13.63
C ILE A 33 0.41 -8.19 14.58
N GLU A 34 -0.24 -8.41 15.71
CA GLU A 34 0.14 -9.49 16.64
C GLU A 34 0.14 -10.85 15.94
N SER A 35 -0.91 -11.15 15.17
CA SER A 35 -0.98 -12.38 14.38
C SER A 35 0.12 -12.45 13.32
N GLN A 36 0.48 -11.33 12.67
CA GLN A 36 1.58 -11.25 11.71
C GLN A 36 2.91 -11.57 12.37
N MET A 37 3.18 -11.00 13.55
CA MET A 37 4.43 -11.21 14.30
C MET A 37 4.58 -12.66 14.74
N LEU A 38 3.49 -13.28 15.22
CA LEU A 38 3.48 -14.71 15.60
C LEU A 38 3.74 -15.61 14.38
N ALA A 39 3.00 -15.41 13.29
CA ALA A 39 3.09 -16.24 12.09
C ALA A 39 4.41 -16.08 11.34
N ALA A 40 5.04 -14.91 11.40
CA ALA A 40 6.30 -14.61 10.73
C ALA A 40 7.53 -14.77 11.64
N SER A 41 7.40 -15.43 12.79
CA SER A 41 8.47 -15.58 13.77
C SER A 41 9.74 -16.19 13.15
N GLU A 42 9.65 -17.25 12.36
CA GLU A 42 10.83 -17.83 11.71
C GLU A 42 11.48 -16.88 10.68
N GLN A 43 10.65 -16.18 9.88
CA GLN A 43 11.10 -15.27 8.84
C GLN A 43 11.80 -14.04 9.42
N ILE A 44 11.36 -13.53 10.57
CA ILE A 44 12.04 -12.42 11.24
C ILE A 44 13.39 -12.85 11.82
N HIS A 45 13.52 -14.06 12.36
CA HIS A 45 14.81 -14.57 12.84
C HIS A 45 15.81 -14.76 11.69
N ALA A 46 15.33 -15.12 10.50
CA ALA A 46 16.14 -15.25 9.29
C ALA A 46 16.34 -13.92 8.53
N PHE A 47 15.68 -12.83 8.95
CA PHE A 47 15.73 -11.56 8.24
C PHE A 47 17.11 -10.93 8.34
N VAL A 48 17.63 -10.50 7.19
CA VAL A 48 18.90 -9.77 7.09
C VAL A 48 18.61 -8.38 6.54
N ALA A 49 18.94 -7.37 7.34
CA ALA A 49 18.86 -5.97 6.92
C ALA A 49 19.76 -5.73 5.71
N ASP A 50 19.28 -4.95 4.76
CA ASP A 50 20.07 -4.57 3.60
C ASP A 50 20.88 -3.31 3.95
N PRO A 51 22.22 -3.37 4.03
CA PRO A 51 23.04 -2.22 4.39
C PRO A 51 22.92 -1.05 3.39
N THR A 52 22.43 -1.33 2.17
CA THR A 52 22.21 -0.34 1.10
C THR A 52 20.76 0.14 1.01
N ALA A 53 19.90 -0.24 1.96
CA ALA A 53 18.46 0.08 1.93
C ALA A 53 18.18 1.58 1.73
N LEU A 54 18.89 2.45 2.44
CA LEU A 54 18.75 3.91 2.31
C LEU A 54 19.17 4.44 0.94
N GLU A 55 20.21 3.87 0.34
CA GLU A 55 20.65 4.22 -1.01
C GLU A 55 19.57 3.86 -2.03
N LYS A 56 18.93 2.70 -1.88
CA LYS A 56 17.87 2.22 -2.79
C LYS A 56 16.57 3.03 -2.75
N VAL A 57 16.39 3.87 -1.73
CA VAL A 57 15.23 4.78 -1.59
C VAL A 57 15.64 6.25 -1.71
N SER A 58 16.90 6.54 -2.01
CA SER A 58 17.45 7.90 -2.13
C SER A 58 16.95 8.61 -3.38
N GLU A 59 17.13 9.94 -3.42
CA GLU A 59 16.82 10.74 -4.61
C GLU A 59 17.67 10.35 -5.82
N SER A 60 18.95 10.01 -5.60
CA SER A 60 19.84 9.55 -6.67
C SER A 60 19.40 8.20 -7.25
N ALA A 61 18.84 7.30 -6.43
CA ALA A 61 18.26 6.06 -6.94
C ALA A 61 17.04 6.29 -7.84
N LEU A 62 16.20 7.30 -7.52
CA LEU A 62 15.11 7.68 -8.43
C LEU A 62 15.67 8.28 -9.72
N ALA A 63 16.62 9.21 -9.62
CA ALA A 63 17.23 9.85 -10.79
C ALA A 63 17.81 8.82 -11.77
N ALA A 64 18.56 7.83 -11.26
CA ALA A 64 19.10 6.73 -12.06
C ALA A 64 18.00 5.88 -12.72
N THR A 65 16.89 5.63 -12.01
CA THR A 65 15.75 4.88 -12.55
C THR A 65 15.06 5.64 -13.69
N LEU A 66 14.89 6.96 -13.53
CA LEU A 66 14.29 7.84 -14.53
C LEU A 66 15.16 7.97 -15.78
N GLU A 67 16.48 8.07 -15.62
CA GLU A 67 17.44 8.13 -16.74
C GLU A 67 17.37 6.87 -17.62
N GLN A 68 17.22 5.70 -16.99
CA GLN A 68 17.03 4.43 -17.68
C GLN A 68 15.66 4.27 -18.36
N LYS A 69 14.75 5.25 -18.21
CA LYS A 69 13.35 5.21 -18.69
C LYS A 69 12.62 3.94 -18.26
N ARG A 70 12.98 3.39 -17.11
CA ARG A 70 12.48 2.11 -16.62
C ARG A 70 11.22 2.37 -15.79
N ASN A 71 10.07 1.83 -16.19
CA ASN A 71 8.87 1.87 -15.33
C ASN A 71 8.89 0.65 -14.39
N VAL A 72 9.06 0.88 -13.08
CA VAL A 72 9.10 -0.21 -12.09
C VAL A 72 7.69 -0.46 -11.54
N HIS A 73 7.19 -1.68 -11.74
CA HIS A 73 5.82 -2.10 -11.41
C HIS A 73 5.78 -3.54 -10.88
N GLY A 74 4.74 -3.90 -10.12
CA GLY A 74 4.47 -5.30 -9.74
C GLY A 74 5.41 -5.86 -8.67
N ILE A 75 5.72 -5.06 -7.67
CA ILE A 75 6.97 -5.18 -6.89
C ILE A 75 6.93 -6.15 -5.74
N ALA A 76 5.74 -6.50 -5.27
CA ALA A 76 5.63 -7.40 -4.13
C ALA A 76 6.36 -8.75 -4.40
N SER A 77 6.53 -9.16 -5.66
CA SER A 77 7.26 -10.38 -6.07
C SER A 77 8.73 -10.20 -6.44
N ASP A 78 9.26 -8.98 -6.51
CA ASP A 78 10.65 -8.74 -6.92
C ASP A 78 11.53 -8.40 -5.71
N ARG A 79 12.31 -9.38 -5.27
CA ARG A 79 13.21 -9.27 -4.11
C ARG A 79 14.43 -8.39 -4.37
N SER A 80 14.73 -8.03 -5.61
CA SER A 80 15.84 -7.10 -5.93
C SER A 80 15.54 -5.65 -5.51
N ILE A 81 14.27 -5.33 -5.29
CA ILE A 81 13.77 -3.98 -5.02
C ILE A 81 12.97 -3.89 -3.71
N SER A 82 12.80 -4.99 -2.99
CA SER A 82 12.22 -5.00 -1.64
C SER A 82 12.62 -6.24 -0.83
N ASN A 83 12.90 -6.04 0.46
CA ASN A 83 13.19 -7.11 1.42
C ASN A 83 12.08 -7.29 2.47
N VAL A 84 10.87 -6.77 2.25
CA VAL A 84 9.78 -6.87 3.24
C VAL A 84 9.28 -8.30 3.43
N ILE A 85 8.74 -8.60 4.61
CA ILE A 85 7.94 -9.80 4.83
C ILE A 85 6.54 -9.55 4.30
N SER A 86 6.06 -10.40 3.39
CA SER A 86 4.73 -10.30 2.78
C SER A 86 3.79 -11.36 3.34
N PHE A 87 2.50 -11.04 3.43
CA PHE A 87 1.49 -11.93 4.00
C PHE A 87 0.34 -12.17 3.01
N GLY A 88 -0.17 -13.41 2.98
CA GLY A 88 -1.39 -13.77 2.22
C GLY A 88 -1.25 -13.73 0.69
N ALA A 89 -0.04 -13.48 0.18
CA ALA A 89 0.24 -13.40 -1.25
C ALA A 89 0.95 -14.68 -1.72
N ALA A 90 0.19 -15.77 -1.89
CA ALA A 90 0.73 -17.10 -2.24
C ALA A 90 1.52 -17.17 -3.57
N HIS A 91 1.42 -16.13 -4.40
CA HIS A 91 2.19 -16.00 -5.64
C HIS A 91 3.57 -15.34 -5.44
N ILE A 92 3.89 -14.90 -4.22
CA ILE A 92 5.15 -14.27 -3.85
C ILE A 92 5.97 -15.29 -3.06
N GLU A 93 7.16 -15.59 -3.55
CA GLU A 93 8.11 -16.47 -2.86
C GLU A 93 8.47 -15.90 -1.48
N GLY A 94 8.41 -16.73 -0.44
CA GLY A 94 8.67 -16.35 0.94
C GLY A 94 7.56 -15.53 1.60
N ALA A 95 6.39 -15.40 0.98
CA ALA A 95 5.22 -14.83 1.66
C ALA A 95 4.68 -15.79 2.73
N VAL A 96 4.34 -15.24 3.89
CA VAL A 96 3.73 -15.96 5.00
C VAL A 96 2.26 -16.21 4.70
N ILE A 97 1.85 -17.48 4.68
CA ILE A 97 0.47 -17.90 4.50
C ILE A 97 0.00 -18.54 5.80
N ASP A 98 -0.85 -17.81 6.52
CA ASP A 98 -1.36 -18.21 7.82
C ASP A 98 -2.85 -17.86 7.94
N ASP A 99 -3.65 -18.80 8.45
CA ASP A 99 -5.10 -18.64 8.56
C ASP A 99 -5.51 -17.66 9.67
N GLY A 100 -4.73 -17.54 10.74
CA GLY A 100 -4.92 -16.55 11.79
C GLY A 100 -4.72 -15.14 11.26
N VAL A 101 -3.62 -14.91 10.54
CA VAL A 101 -3.34 -13.64 9.87
C VAL A 101 -4.42 -13.29 8.86
N LYS A 102 -4.86 -14.28 8.06
CA LYS A 102 -5.94 -14.10 7.09
C LYS A 102 -7.24 -13.69 7.78
N LYS A 103 -7.61 -14.34 8.88
CA LYS A 103 -8.82 -14.04 9.65
C LYS A 103 -8.79 -12.60 10.19
N GLU A 104 -7.71 -12.20 10.85
CA GLU A 104 -7.61 -10.83 11.40
C GLU A 104 -7.57 -9.79 10.27
N ARG A 105 -6.89 -10.09 9.15
CA ARG A 105 -6.88 -9.21 7.98
C ARG A 105 -8.29 -8.99 7.41
N LEU A 106 -9.11 -10.03 7.32
CA LEU A 106 -10.50 -9.91 6.84
C LEU A 106 -11.35 -9.02 7.75
N GLU A 107 -11.11 -9.03 9.06
CA GLU A 107 -11.81 -8.14 9.99
C GLU A 107 -11.37 -6.67 9.82
N VAL A 108 -10.08 -6.42 9.59
CA VAL A 108 -9.61 -5.07 9.21
C VAL A 108 -10.25 -4.63 7.90
N ASP A 109 -10.25 -5.48 6.88
CA ASP A 109 -10.81 -5.18 5.56
C ASP A 109 -12.30 -4.82 5.65
N ARG A 110 -13.08 -5.57 6.45
CA ARG A 110 -14.51 -5.30 6.69
C ARG A 110 -14.73 -3.93 7.33
N ARG A 111 -13.98 -3.60 8.38
CA ARG A 111 -14.09 -2.31 9.09
C ARG A 111 -13.66 -1.15 8.19
N MET A 112 -12.58 -1.34 7.44
CA MET A 112 -12.10 -0.33 6.50
C MET A 112 -13.12 -0.06 5.40
N GLY A 113 -13.76 -1.11 4.85
CA GLY A 113 -14.82 -0.96 3.85
C GLY A 113 -15.93 0.00 4.29
N LEU A 114 -16.46 -0.19 5.51
CA LEU A 114 -17.50 0.69 6.09
C LEU A 114 -17.04 2.15 6.24
N LYS A 115 -15.76 2.34 6.59
CA LYS A 115 -15.18 3.68 6.76
C LYS A 115 -14.95 4.39 5.43
N LEU A 116 -14.63 3.64 4.38
CA LEU A 116 -14.30 4.17 3.06
C LEU A 116 -15.47 4.72 2.28
N GLU A 117 -16.66 4.15 2.46
CA GLU A 117 -17.90 4.69 1.89
C GLU A 117 -18.12 6.14 2.31
N ASN A 118 -17.65 6.53 3.50
CA ASN A 118 -17.79 7.89 4.02
C ASN A 118 -16.63 8.84 3.64
N LEU A 119 -15.50 8.30 3.17
CA LEU A 119 -14.29 9.09 2.88
C LEU A 119 -14.31 9.73 1.49
N PHE A 120 -14.92 9.05 0.52
CA PHE A 120 -15.00 9.51 -0.87
C PHE A 120 -16.35 10.13 -1.17
N ASP A 121 -16.34 11.24 -1.90
CA ASP A 121 -17.57 11.83 -2.44
C ASP A 121 -17.80 11.26 -3.85
N THR A 122 -18.63 10.22 -3.96
CA THR A 122 -18.86 9.52 -5.23
C THR A 122 -20.33 9.18 -5.43
N ALA A 123 -20.81 9.41 -6.65
CA ALA A 123 -22.15 9.03 -7.06
C ALA A 123 -22.29 7.52 -7.36
N ARG A 124 -21.17 6.79 -7.46
CA ARG A 124 -21.13 5.35 -7.74
C ARG A 124 -20.54 4.58 -6.56
N PRO A 125 -21.00 3.34 -6.30
CA PRO A 125 -20.36 2.45 -5.35
C PRO A 125 -18.86 2.30 -5.64
N LEU A 126 -18.07 2.01 -4.62
CA LEU A 126 -16.63 1.79 -4.75
C LEU A 126 -16.32 0.30 -4.58
N SER A 127 -15.47 -0.22 -5.46
CA SER A 127 -14.80 -1.49 -5.23
C SER A 127 -13.55 -1.23 -4.40
N VAL A 128 -13.48 -1.86 -3.22
CA VAL A 128 -12.29 -1.87 -2.36
C VAL A 128 -11.64 -3.24 -2.45
N THR A 129 -10.34 -3.29 -2.74
CA THR A 129 -9.59 -4.54 -2.82
C THR A 129 -8.30 -4.40 -2.03
N SER A 130 -8.03 -5.36 -1.15
CA SER A 130 -6.75 -5.49 -0.47
C SER A 130 -5.62 -5.68 -1.48
N SER A 131 -4.62 -4.81 -1.43
CA SER A 131 -3.52 -4.76 -2.41
C SER A 131 -2.12 -4.85 -1.80
N GLY A 132 -1.98 -4.66 -0.49
CA GLY A 132 -0.70 -4.77 0.22
C GLY A 132 -0.88 -5.31 1.65
N HIS A 133 0.05 -6.16 2.08
CA HIS A 133 0.07 -6.74 3.42
C HIS A 133 1.53 -7.05 3.77
N PHE A 134 2.17 -6.12 4.46
CA PHE A 134 3.61 -6.15 4.63
C PHE A 134 4.02 -5.83 6.07
N TRP A 135 5.08 -6.51 6.52
CA TRP A 135 5.89 -6.11 7.65
C TRP A 135 7.26 -5.71 7.12
N TYR A 136 7.70 -4.53 7.54
CA TYR A 136 8.99 -3.93 7.33
C TYR A 136 9.79 -4.06 8.64
N PRO A 137 10.66 -5.07 8.79
CA PRO A 137 11.61 -5.12 9.88
C PRO A 137 12.62 -3.95 9.82
N LYS A 138 13.38 -3.75 10.89
CA LYS A 138 14.46 -2.75 10.91
C LYS A 138 15.47 -2.98 9.77
N GLY A 139 15.76 -1.93 8.99
CA GLY A 139 16.63 -1.98 7.81
C GLY A 139 15.95 -2.52 6.55
N SER A 140 14.61 -2.52 6.52
CA SER A 140 13.83 -2.93 5.36
C SER A 140 13.37 -1.76 4.50
N TYR A 141 13.07 -2.05 3.24
CA TYR A 141 12.66 -1.06 2.27
C TYR A 141 11.78 -1.66 1.17
N MET A 142 11.14 -0.74 0.45
CA MET A 142 10.57 -0.96 -0.87
C MET A 142 11.05 0.19 -1.75
N SER A 143 11.90 -0.11 -2.72
CA SER A 143 12.54 0.87 -3.59
C SER A 143 11.53 1.59 -4.49
N TRP A 144 12.00 2.56 -5.27
CA TRP A 144 11.19 3.44 -6.10
C TRP A 144 10.32 2.71 -7.11
N HIS A 145 9.03 3.07 -7.13
CA HIS A 145 8.05 2.43 -7.98
C HIS A 145 6.76 3.18 -8.20
N THR A 146 5.96 2.71 -9.16
CA THR A 146 4.78 3.46 -9.64
C THR A 146 3.46 2.75 -9.42
N ASN A 147 3.45 1.42 -9.39
CA ASN A 147 2.23 0.60 -9.41
C ASN A 147 1.25 0.95 -10.57
N SER A 148 1.75 1.63 -11.62
CA SER A 148 0.96 2.20 -12.74
C SER A 148 0.21 1.18 -13.58
N LYS A 149 0.62 -0.10 -13.56
CA LYS A 149 -0.10 -1.22 -14.19
C LYS A 149 -1.50 -1.45 -13.61
N VAL A 150 -1.75 -0.99 -12.39
CA VAL A 150 -3.02 -1.15 -11.72
C VAL A 150 -3.52 0.22 -11.24
N PRO A 151 -3.95 1.11 -12.15
CA PRO A 151 -4.34 2.47 -11.78
C PRO A 151 -5.54 2.48 -10.82
N GLY A 152 -5.72 3.56 -10.08
CA GLY A 152 -6.79 3.72 -9.10
C GLY A 152 -6.32 4.45 -7.85
N TRP A 153 -7.24 4.68 -6.93
CA TRP A 153 -6.91 5.22 -5.62
C TRP A 153 -6.20 4.16 -4.78
N ARG A 154 -5.27 4.60 -3.95
CA ARG A 154 -4.57 3.80 -2.95
C ARG A 154 -4.80 4.38 -1.58
N ILE A 155 -4.96 3.49 -0.61
CA ILE A 155 -4.97 3.85 0.79
C ILE A 155 -4.03 2.93 1.52
N TYR A 156 -3.05 3.52 2.18
CA TYR A 156 -2.13 2.81 3.06
C TYR A 156 -2.44 3.20 4.50
N ILE A 157 -2.75 2.18 5.29
CA ILE A 157 -2.72 2.26 6.75
C ILE A 157 -1.36 1.70 7.15
N ASN A 158 -0.60 2.44 7.93
CA ASN A 158 0.62 1.92 8.50
C ASN A 158 0.70 2.19 10.00
N TYR A 159 1.41 1.30 10.66
CA TYR A 159 1.80 1.40 12.06
C TYR A 159 3.31 1.27 12.14
N ALA A 160 4.01 2.25 12.71
CA ALA A 160 5.45 2.19 12.96
C ALA A 160 5.69 2.25 14.47
N GLU A 161 6.47 1.30 15.01
CA GLU A 161 6.72 1.23 16.45
C GLU A 161 7.41 2.50 16.98
N GLU A 162 8.33 3.07 16.21
CA GLU A 162 9.05 4.29 16.57
C GLU A 162 8.80 5.44 15.59
N GLU A 163 8.38 6.59 16.12
CA GLU A 163 8.17 7.80 15.31
C GLU A 163 9.49 8.31 14.72
N GLY A 164 9.46 8.71 13.44
CA GLY A 164 10.63 9.25 12.74
C GLY A 164 11.70 8.22 12.36
N ARG A 165 11.51 6.94 12.68
CA ARG A 165 12.40 5.83 12.29
C ARG A 165 11.98 5.15 10.99
N SER A 166 10.99 5.69 10.30
CA SER A 166 10.42 5.14 9.07
C SER A 166 9.90 6.28 8.22
N PHE A 167 9.84 6.11 6.89
CA PHE A 167 9.24 7.12 6.02
C PHE A 167 8.60 6.54 4.76
N PHE A 168 7.64 7.30 4.25
CA PHE A 168 7.14 7.21 2.88
C PHE A 168 7.70 8.39 2.08
N ARG A 169 8.30 8.12 0.93
CA ARG A 169 8.84 9.16 0.06
C ARG A 169 8.24 9.03 -1.33
N TYR A 170 7.94 10.15 -1.97
CA TYR A 170 7.34 10.18 -3.29
C TYR A 170 7.86 11.35 -4.12
N GLN A 171 7.72 11.24 -5.44
CA GLN A 171 7.87 12.36 -6.35
C GLN A 171 6.51 12.96 -6.62
N ASP A 172 6.32 14.25 -6.33
CA ASP A 172 5.11 14.95 -6.67
C ASP A 172 4.94 14.99 -8.20
N PRO A 173 3.84 14.46 -8.75
CA PRO A 173 3.70 14.25 -10.18
C PRO A 173 3.50 15.56 -10.98
N HIS A 174 3.26 16.69 -10.30
CA HIS A 174 3.03 17.99 -10.93
C HIS A 174 4.29 18.86 -10.93
N SER A 175 4.97 18.93 -9.79
CA SER A 175 6.17 19.73 -9.61
C SER A 175 7.47 18.98 -9.89
N GLY A 176 7.44 17.64 -9.84
CA GLY A 176 8.63 16.80 -9.95
C GLY A 176 9.50 16.75 -8.69
N ASN A 177 9.13 17.49 -7.64
CA ASN A 177 9.86 17.56 -6.38
C ASN A 177 9.75 16.24 -5.59
N ILE A 178 10.81 15.88 -4.89
CA ILE A 178 10.81 14.72 -3.99
C ILE A 178 10.34 15.18 -2.60
N CYS A 179 9.31 14.51 -2.10
CA CYS A 179 8.73 14.77 -0.78
C CYS A 179 8.95 13.56 0.13
N THR A 180 9.48 13.77 1.33
CA THR A 180 9.65 12.73 2.36
C THR A 180 8.68 12.98 3.50
N LEU A 181 7.85 11.98 3.80
CA LEU A 181 6.91 11.97 4.90
C LEU A 181 7.37 10.95 5.93
N ASN A 182 7.94 11.44 7.04
CA ASN A 182 8.29 10.57 8.16
C ASN A 182 7.02 9.95 8.74
N ASP A 183 7.08 8.65 9.00
CA ASP A 183 6.01 7.93 9.67
C ASP A 183 5.97 8.34 11.14
N LYS A 184 4.77 8.65 11.60
CA LYS A 184 4.38 8.64 13.01
C LYS A 184 3.98 7.22 13.41
N HIS A 185 3.47 7.07 14.63
CA HIS A 185 2.94 5.80 15.10
C HIS A 185 1.82 5.26 14.19
N TRP A 186 0.82 6.09 13.88
CA TRP A 186 -0.25 5.77 12.92
C TRP A 186 -0.25 6.76 11.77
N ASN A 187 -0.30 6.26 10.53
CA ASN A 187 -0.48 7.11 9.36
C ASN A 187 -1.50 6.50 8.40
N VAL A 188 -2.27 7.37 7.75
CA VAL A 188 -3.22 7.00 6.71
C VAL A 188 -2.95 7.89 5.51
N ARG A 189 -2.43 7.29 4.44
CA ARG A 189 -2.09 8.02 3.21
C ARG A 189 -2.98 7.59 2.07
N VAL A 190 -3.61 8.56 1.42
CA VAL A 190 -4.47 8.35 0.25
C VAL A 190 -3.84 9.03 -0.96
N PHE A 191 -3.61 8.29 -2.03
CA PHE A 191 -3.04 8.87 -3.24
C PHE A 191 -3.58 8.17 -4.49
N ARG A 192 -3.53 8.86 -5.62
CA ARG A 192 -4.05 8.37 -6.89
C ARG A 192 -2.92 7.90 -7.80
N ILE A 193 -3.03 6.69 -8.30
CA ILE A 193 -2.17 6.17 -9.36
C ILE A 193 -2.90 6.28 -10.68
N MET A 194 -2.27 6.95 -11.65
CA MET A 194 -2.74 7.06 -13.03
C MET A 194 -1.79 6.31 -13.96
N ALA A 195 -2.32 5.84 -15.09
CA ALA A 195 -1.54 5.02 -16.02
C ALA A 195 -0.55 5.86 -16.84
N ASP A 196 -0.92 7.10 -17.13
CA ASP A 196 -0.22 8.10 -17.94
C ASP A 196 0.61 9.10 -17.12
N GLN A 197 0.32 9.23 -15.83
CA GLN A 197 1.12 10.03 -14.89
C GLN A 197 1.59 9.12 -13.73
N PRO A 198 2.81 8.55 -13.82
CA PRO A 198 3.32 7.65 -12.79
C PRO A 198 3.50 8.35 -11.45
N PHE A 199 3.00 7.72 -10.38
CA PHE A 199 3.21 8.20 -9.01
C PHE A 199 4.41 7.45 -8.40
N TRP A 200 5.62 7.99 -8.56
CA TRP A 200 6.83 7.39 -8.01
C TRP A 200 6.85 7.49 -6.50
N HIS A 201 7.02 6.36 -5.81
CA HIS A 201 7.12 6.30 -4.36
C HIS A 201 8.01 5.16 -3.89
N CYS A 202 8.52 5.29 -2.67
CA CYS A 202 9.34 4.30 -1.97
C CYS A 202 9.08 4.37 -0.46
N VAL A 203 9.53 3.34 0.26
CA VAL A 203 9.37 3.20 1.71
C VAL A 203 10.67 2.69 2.30
N TYR A 204 11.06 3.20 3.46
CA TYR A 204 12.16 2.69 4.28
C TYR A 204 11.73 2.62 5.75
N SER A 205 12.28 1.66 6.48
CA SER A 205 12.07 1.53 7.91
C SER A 205 13.34 1.08 8.64
N ASP A 206 13.70 1.81 9.69
CA ASP A 206 14.72 1.50 10.71
C ASP A 206 14.07 1.02 12.03
N THR A 207 12.78 0.70 11.99
CA THR A 207 11.99 0.16 13.11
C THR A 207 11.02 -0.90 12.54
N ASN A 208 10.23 -1.58 13.37
CA ASN A 208 9.15 -2.38 12.83
C ASN A 208 8.03 -1.48 12.31
N ARG A 209 7.70 -1.66 11.04
CA ARG A 209 6.59 -0.97 10.39
C ARG A 209 5.67 -1.98 9.71
N PHE A 210 4.40 -1.89 9.99
CA PHE A 210 3.36 -2.72 9.40
C PHE A 210 2.55 -1.89 8.42
N SER A 211 2.19 -2.48 7.28
CA SER A 211 1.52 -1.76 6.19
C SER A 211 0.39 -2.59 5.60
N LEU A 212 -0.81 -2.03 5.65
CA LEU A 212 -2.01 -2.58 5.04
C LEU A 212 -2.44 -1.65 3.91
N GLY A 213 -2.42 -2.18 2.69
CA GLY A 213 -2.74 -1.45 1.47
C GLY A 213 -4.06 -1.85 0.87
N TYR A 214 -4.80 -0.85 0.39
CA TYR A 214 -6.04 -0.98 -0.36
C TYR A 214 -5.94 -0.28 -1.69
N MET A 215 -6.59 -0.87 -2.69
CA MET A 215 -6.91 -0.26 -3.97
C MET A 215 -8.40 0.07 -4.00
N ILE A 216 -8.73 1.27 -4.45
CA ILE A 216 -10.09 1.76 -4.58
C ILE A 216 -10.33 2.18 -6.01
N LYS A 217 -11.44 1.70 -6.57
CA LYS A 217 -11.90 2.03 -7.92
C LYS A 217 -13.40 2.29 -7.88
N PRO A 218 -13.93 3.18 -8.76
CA PRO A 218 -15.36 3.18 -9.02
C PRO A 218 -15.79 1.77 -9.39
N ASP A 219 -16.85 1.29 -8.74
CA ASP A 219 -17.46 0.03 -9.13
C ASP A 219 -17.92 0.19 -10.58
N THR A 220 -17.35 -0.64 -11.43
CA THR A 220 -17.81 -0.73 -12.81
C THR A 220 -18.85 -1.83 -12.77
N PRO A 221 -20.12 -1.57 -13.12
CA PRO A 221 -21.12 -2.62 -13.22
C PRO A 221 -20.48 -3.74 -14.00
N HIS A 222 -20.28 -4.88 -13.33
CA HIS A 222 -19.63 -6.06 -13.89
C HIS A 222 -20.20 -6.20 -15.29
N ARG A 223 -19.38 -6.06 -16.35
CA ARG A 223 -19.83 -6.20 -17.74
C ARG A 223 -20.70 -7.45 -17.75
N SER A 224 -22.01 -7.22 -17.79
CA SER A 224 -22.94 -8.20 -17.27
C SER A 224 -22.86 -9.42 -18.16
N MET A 225 -23.38 -10.53 -17.65
CA MET A 225 -23.58 -11.81 -18.32
C MET A 225 -23.77 -11.72 -19.86
N LEU A 226 -24.41 -10.66 -20.38
CA LEU A 226 -24.52 -10.26 -21.79
C LEU A 226 -23.21 -10.23 -22.60
N THR A 227 -22.07 -9.82 -22.04
CA THR A 227 -20.78 -9.79 -22.78
C THR A 227 -20.20 -11.19 -22.92
N ARG A 228 -20.41 -12.06 -21.91
CA ARG A 228 -20.07 -13.49 -21.98
C ARG A 228 -21.00 -14.25 -22.93
N ILE A 229 -22.26 -13.85 -23.02
CA ILE A 229 -23.24 -14.42 -23.97
C ILE A 229 -22.90 -14.01 -25.41
N ARG A 230 -22.58 -12.74 -25.69
CA ARG A 230 -22.14 -12.31 -27.04
C ARG A 230 -20.89 -13.04 -27.52
N LYS A 231 -19.91 -13.23 -26.64
CA LYS A 231 -18.68 -13.97 -26.97
C LYS A 231 -18.92 -15.48 -27.18
N LYS A 232 -19.97 -16.06 -26.60
CA LYS A 232 -20.40 -17.46 -26.84
C LYS A 232 -21.31 -17.61 -28.07
N LEU A 233 -21.96 -16.53 -28.53
CA LEU A 233 -22.90 -16.57 -29.66
C LEU A 233 -22.31 -16.14 -31.01
N LYS A 234 -21.03 -15.74 -31.09
CA LYS A 234 -20.43 -15.15 -32.32
C LYS A 234 -21.36 -14.11 -32.98
N LEU A 235 -21.77 -13.11 -32.18
CA LEU A 235 -22.30 -11.83 -32.66
C LEU A 235 -21.30 -10.74 -32.30
#